data_AF-A0A545TMX6-F1
#
_entry.id   AF-A0A545TMX6-F1
#
_cell.length_a   1.000
_cell.length_b   1.000
_cell.length_c   1.000
_cell.angle_alpha   90.00
_cell.angle_beta   90.00
_cell.angle_gamma   90.00
#
_symmetry.space_group_name_H-M   'P 1'
#
loop_
_entity.id
_entity.type
_entity.pdbx_description
1 polymer ?
#
loop_
_entity_poly.entity_id
_entity_poly.type
_entity_poly.pdbx_seq_one_letter_code
_entity_poly.pdbx_strand_id
1 'polypeptide(L)'
;MTETNEPSANEGQSLGGAGGANPADIGSSNQSDQNQTHDRAKASGQSEGQSSGQAEAGTQGAAPNDSIDKVAALGHGVWLMSQVPTHKHFFIADLEWMLVPPVAVGQFRLWLEKTLPVGFATWAFLNEDAEKRIQEGGIRRLAPNDWKSGDRIWLMDLITPFGGRDEAVKEIKTQVFPGKTIKTLQPAPDGNGLITVEL
;
A
#
# COMPACT_ATOMS: atom_id res chain seq x y z
N MET A 1 -1.58 -11.35 -70.00
CA MET A 1 -2.25 -10.15 -70.54
C MET A 1 -2.69 -9.36 -69.33
N THR A 2 -1.77 -8.52 -68.83
CA THR A 2 -1.78 -7.02 -68.91
C THR A 2 -2.69 -6.44 -67.82
N GLU A 3 -2.33 -5.47 -66.99
CA GLU A 3 -1.11 -4.70 -66.73
C GLU A 3 -1.34 -3.96 -65.39
N THR A 4 -0.28 -3.87 -64.58
CA THR A 4 0.19 -2.75 -63.75
C THR A 4 -0.53 -1.38 -63.84
N ASN A 5 -0.82 -0.75 -62.68
CA ASN A 5 -0.14 0.48 -62.20
C ASN A 5 -0.71 1.05 -60.88
N GLU A 6 0.15 1.10 -59.84
CA GLU A 6 0.36 2.28 -58.97
C GLU A 6 1.41 3.20 -59.65
N PRO A 7 1.90 4.35 -59.10
CA PRO A 7 1.50 5.16 -57.94
C PRO A 7 1.41 6.68 -58.28
N SER A 8 1.11 7.55 -57.31
CA SER A 8 1.83 8.84 -57.22
C SER A 8 1.76 9.47 -55.82
N ALA A 9 2.93 9.92 -55.38
CA ALA A 9 3.24 10.59 -54.12
C ALA A 9 3.13 12.13 -54.26
N ASN A 10 3.02 12.84 -53.12
CA ASN A 10 3.90 13.98 -52.76
C ASN A 10 3.56 14.44 -51.34
N GLU A 11 4.41 14.22 -50.34
CA GLU A 11 5.53 15.07 -49.89
C GLU A 11 5.13 16.42 -49.27
N GLY A 12 5.56 16.57 -48.02
CA GLY A 12 5.50 17.78 -47.21
C GLY A 12 6.20 17.55 -45.87
N GLN A 13 7.50 17.20 -45.90
CA GLN A 13 8.41 17.31 -44.76
C GLN A 13 8.84 18.76 -44.54
N SER A 14 9.08 19.16 -43.28
CA SER A 14 10.25 19.93 -42.79
C SER A 14 9.93 20.56 -41.41
N LEU A 15 10.37 19.94 -40.30
CA LEU A 15 11.58 20.24 -39.49
C LEU A 15 11.45 21.42 -38.51
N GLY A 16 11.59 21.09 -37.22
CA GLY A 16 12.68 21.56 -36.37
C GLY A 16 12.72 23.02 -35.90
N GLY A 17 12.66 23.22 -34.58
CA GLY A 17 12.99 24.49 -33.95
C GLY A 17 12.99 24.42 -32.42
N ALA A 18 14.05 23.86 -31.85
CA ALA A 18 14.41 24.06 -30.44
C ALA A 18 15.33 25.28 -30.32
N GLY A 19 15.14 26.13 -29.32
CA GLY A 19 16.09 27.21 -29.03
C GLY A 19 15.63 28.28 -28.06
N GLY A 20 15.89 28.05 -26.76
CA GLY A 20 16.50 29.05 -25.89
C GLY A 20 15.63 30.15 -25.26
N ALA A 21 15.45 30.08 -23.94
CA ALA A 21 15.59 31.25 -23.05
C ALA A 21 15.68 30.83 -21.57
N ASN A 22 16.87 31.00 -20.99
CA ASN A 22 17.09 31.47 -19.61
C ASN A 22 18.50 32.11 -19.65
N PRO A 23 18.83 33.23 -18.96
CA PRO A 23 18.66 33.37 -17.50
C PRO A 23 18.39 34.80 -16.99
N ALA A 24 17.70 34.95 -15.86
CA ALA A 24 17.94 35.98 -14.83
C ALA A 24 16.81 35.94 -13.79
N ASP A 25 17.10 35.44 -12.58
CA ASP A 25 16.95 36.20 -11.32
C ASP A 25 17.39 35.30 -10.16
N ILE A 26 18.70 35.32 -9.85
CA ILE A 26 19.20 34.82 -8.57
C ILE A 26 19.31 36.03 -7.66
N GLY A 27 18.20 36.31 -6.97
CA GLY A 27 18.11 37.29 -5.91
C GLY A 27 18.97 36.87 -4.72
N SER A 28 19.92 37.75 -4.39
CA SER A 28 20.87 37.66 -3.30
C SER A 28 20.22 37.93 -1.94
N SER A 29 20.64 37.15 -0.94
CA SER A 29 20.91 37.55 0.45
C SER A 29 19.83 38.25 1.28
N ASN A 30 19.36 37.56 2.34
CA ASN A 30 19.33 38.19 3.66
C ASN A 30 19.21 37.14 4.78
N GLN A 31 20.27 36.96 5.57
CA GLN A 31 20.13 36.43 6.93
C GLN A 31 21.24 37.02 7.81
N SER A 32 20.88 38.11 8.47
CA SER A 32 21.53 38.65 9.66
C SER A 32 20.77 38.16 10.90
N ASP A 33 21.50 38.20 12.03
CA ASP A 33 21.07 38.04 13.43
C ASP A 33 21.16 36.60 13.96
N GLN A 34 22.27 36.20 14.58
CA GLN A 34 22.71 36.56 15.95
C GLN A 34 21.63 36.32 17.03
N ASN A 35 21.86 35.28 17.84
CA ASN A 35 22.21 35.38 19.26
C ASN A 35 21.38 34.52 20.24
N GLN A 36 22.10 34.07 21.27
CA GLN A 36 21.65 33.60 22.60
C GLN A 36 21.07 32.18 22.68
N THR A 37 21.83 31.15 23.07
CA THR A 37 22.37 30.82 24.42
C THR A 37 21.36 31.03 25.54
N HIS A 38 20.73 29.93 25.98
CA HIS A 38 20.24 29.80 27.35
C HIS A 38 20.70 28.48 27.97
N ASP A 39 21.38 28.65 29.10
CA ASP A 39 21.88 27.65 30.03
C ASP A 39 20.85 26.59 30.40
N ARG A 40 21.28 25.31 30.39
CA ARG A 40 20.57 24.24 31.07
C ARG A 40 21.39 23.74 32.24
N ALA A 41 21.02 24.22 33.43
CA ALA A 41 21.50 23.74 34.70
C ALA A 41 21.11 22.27 34.93
N LYS A 42 22.06 21.54 35.54
CA LYS A 42 21.97 20.15 35.99
C LYS A 42 20.94 19.99 37.12
N ALA A 43 20.08 18.98 37.01
CA ALA A 43 19.55 18.24 38.15
C ALA A 43 18.97 16.91 37.64
N SER A 44 19.69 15.82 37.86
CA SER A 44 19.15 14.45 37.74
C SER A 44 19.65 13.65 38.93
N GLY A 45 18.81 13.60 39.97
CA GLY A 45 18.92 12.64 41.05
C GLY A 45 18.43 11.28 40.58
N GLN A 46 19.18 10.24 40.93
CA GLN A 46 18.79 8.84 40.84
C GLN A 46 17.77 8.52 41.94
N SER A 47 16.76 7.71 41.62
CA SER A 47 16.31 6.67 42.55
C SER A 47 15.83 5.46 41.76
N GLU A 48 16.57 4.36 41.92
CA GLU A 48 16.10 3.01 41.66
C GLU A 48 15.00 2.64 42.65
N GLY A 49 14.05 1.80 42.22
CA GLY A 49 13.01 1.26 43.07
C GLY A 49 12.25 0.15 42.36
N GLN A 50 12.67 -1.08 42.60
CA GLN A 50 12.00 -2.32 42.19
C GLN A 50 10.56 -2.41 42.74
N SER A 51 9.64 -2.96 41.95
CA SER A 51 8.56 -3.78 42.50
C SER A 51 8.07 -4.81 41.47
N SER A 52 8.28 -6.06 41.84
CA SER A 52 7.63 -7.26 41.31
C SER A 52 6.09 -7.20 41.36
N GLY A 53 5.42 -7.81 40.38
CA GLY A 53 3.98 -8.06 40.42
C GLY A 53 3.49 -8.78 39.16
N GLN A 54 2.97 -9.99 39.35
CA GLN A 54 2.34 -10.87 38.35
C GLN A 54 1.24 -10.20 37.54
N ALA A 55 1.08 -10.61 36.27
CA ALA A 55 -0.20 -11.03 35.71
C ALA A 55 -0.01 -11.56 34.29
N GLU A 56 -0.45 -12.80 34.05
CA GLU A 56 -0.85 -13.26 32.73
C GLU A 56 -1.95 -12.32 32.21
N ALA A 57 -1.70 -11.68 31.07
CA ALA A 57 -2.70 -10.88 30.39
C ALA A 57 -2.93 -11.50 29.00
N GLY A 58 -4.02 -12.27 28.89
CA GLY A 58 -4.62 -12.56 27.61
C GLY A 58 -4.89 -11.26 26.88
N THR A 59 -4.30 -11.11 25.69
CA THR A 59 -4.52 -9.93 24.84
C THR A 59 -5.90 -10.02 24.21
N GLN A 60 -6.89 -9.49 24.92
CA GLN A 60 -8.19 -9.16 24.35
C GLN A 60 -8.11 -7.78 23.69
N GLY A 61 -8.29 -7.74 22.36
CA GLY A 61 -9.02 -6.67 21.69
C GLY A 61 -8.32 -5.34 21.38
N ALA A 62 -7.01 -5.30 21.12
CA ALA A 62 -6.42 -4.17 20.39
C ALA A 62 -6.63 -4.39 18.89
N ALA A 63 -7.05 -3.36 18.14
CA ALA A 63 -7.07 -3.47 16.69
C ALA A 63 -5.63 -3.80 16.23
N PRO A 64 -5.45 -4.75 15.30
CA PRO A 64 -4.17 -5.33 14.91
C PRO A 64 -2.92 -4.45 14.82
N ASN A 65 -3.07 -3.15 14.58
CA ASN A 65 -2.00 -2.23 14.20
C ASN A 65 -2.06 -0.86 14.88
N ASP A 66 -2.83 -0.65 15.96
CA ASP A 66 -3.00 0.69 16.55
C ASP A 66 -1.68 1.35 17.01
N SER A 67 -0.61 0.57 17.17
CA SER A 67 0.74 1.05 17.49
C SER A 67 1.71 1.13 16.31
N ILE A 68 1.29 0.76 15.10
CA ILE A 68 2.17 0.76 13.91
C ILE A 68 2.09 2.12 13.24
N ASP A 69 3.22 2.81 13.17
CA ASP A 69 3.35 4.03 12.38
C ASP A 69 2.97 3.76 10.90
N LYS A 70 2.13 4.61 10.32
CA LYS A 70 1.60 4.41 8.95
C LYS A 70 2.72 4.45 7.90
N VAL A 71 3.73 5.29 8.08
CA VAL A 71 4.88 5.36 7.16
C VAL A 71 5.69 4.08 7.27
N ALA A 72 5.90 3.58 8.48
CA ALA A 72 6.51 2.27 8.70
C ALA A 72 5.69 1.16 8.03
N ALA A 73 4.36 1.12 8.18
CA ALA A 73 3.51 0.12 7.53
C ALA A 73 3.67 0.11 6.00
N LEU A 74 3.71 1.31 5.37
CA LEU A 74 4.00 1.43 3.94
C LEU A 74 5.36 0.84 3.59
N GLY A 75 6.40 1.16 4.37
CA GLY A 75 7.75 0.60 4.18
C GLY A 75 7.78 -0.92 4.25
N HIS A 76 7.12 -1.53 5.24
CA HIS A 76 7.03 -2.99 5.37
C HIS A 76 6.26 -3.61 4.19
N GLY A 77 5.14 -3.00 3.79
CA GLY A 77 4.36 -3.45 2.63
C GLY A 77 5.17 -3.43 1.34
N VAL A 78 5.83 -2.30 1.03
CA VAL A 78 6.70 -2.16 -0.15
C VAL A 78 7.85 -3.17 -0.11
N TRP A 79 8.50 -3.34 1.05
CA TRP A 79 9.57 -4.30 1.20
C TRP A 79 9.10 -5.74 0.93
N LEU A 80 7.95 -6.14 1.49
CA LEU A 80 7.37 -7.47 1.23
C LEU A 80 7.00 -7.66 -0.24
N MET A 81 6.43 -6.65 -0.89
CA MET A 81 6.14 -6.70 -2.33
C MET A 81 7.41 -6.90 -3.15
N SER A 82 8.54 -6.27 -2.79
CA SER A 82 9.81 -6.47 -3.50
C SER A 82 10.36 -7.90 -3.44
N GLN A 83 9.90 -8.71 -2.47
CA GLN A 83 10.26 -10.13 -2.35
C GLN A 83 9.45 -11.02 -3.31
N VAL A 84 8.33 -10.54 -3.85
CA VAL A 84 7.50 -11.28 -4.80
C VAL A 84 8.01 -11.01 -6.23
N PRO A 85 8.50 -12.02 -6.98
CA PRO A 85 9.11 -11.80 -8.30
C PRO A 85 8.22 -11.03 -9.29
N THR A 86 6.92 -11.30 -9.28
CA THR A 86 5.94 -10.64 -10.18
C THR A 86 5.69 -9.17 -9.85
N HIS A 87 6.06 -8.70 -8.65
CA HIS A 87 5.85 -7.32 -8.22
C HIS A 87 7.08 -6.42 -8.45
N LYS A 88 8.22 -6.98 -8.91
CA LYS A 88 9.47 -6.22 -9.11
C LYS A 88 9.39 -5.14 -10.19
N HIS A 89 8.35 -5.17 -11.02
CA HIS A 89 8.14 -4.22 -12.12
C HIS A 89 7.09 -3.17 -11.83
N PHE A 90 6.54 -3.13 -10.62
CA PHE A 90 5.59 -2.09 -10.23
C PHE A 90 6.27 -0.73 -10.14
N PHE A 91 5.61 0.28 -10.69
CA PHE A 91 6.01 1.65 -10.53
C PHE A 91 5.63 2.14 -9.13
N ILE A 92 6.29 3.22 -8.67
CA ILE A 92 5.93 3.85 -7.39
C ILE A 92 4.45 4.25 -7.36
N ALA A 93 3.90 4.71 -8.49
CA ALA A 93 2.49 5.02 -8.61
C ALA A 93 1.58 3.79 -8.37
N ASP A 94 2.00 2.59 -8.79
CA ASP A 94 1.22 1.37 -8.52
C ASP A 94 1.22 1.08 -7.02
N LEU A 95 2.39 1.17 -6.38
CA LEU A 95 2.54 0.95 -4.93
C LEU A 95 1.73 1.96 -4.13
N GLU A 96 1.75 3.24 -4.54
CA GLU A 96 0.94 4.29 -3.92
C GLU A 96 -0.54 3.92 -3.93
N TRP A 97 -1.06 3.53 -5.10
CA TRP A 97 -2.47 3.20 -5.25
C TRP A 97 -2.89 1.93 -4.49
N MET A 98 -2.00 0.95 -4.34
CA MET A 98 -2.29 -0.30 -3.62
C MET A 98 -2.17 -0.15 -2.11
N LEU A 99 -1.18 0.57 -1.62
CA LEU A 99 -0.82 0.56 -0.19
C LEU A 99 -1.28 1.81 0.57
N VAL A 100 -1.29 2.99 -0.06
CA VAL A 100 -1.61 4.23 0.66
C VAL A 100 -3.05 4.26 1.14
N PRO A 101 -4.08 3.99 0.30
CA PRO A 101 -5.46 4.04 0.76
C PRO A 101 -5.77 3.12 1.96
N PRO A 102 -5.46 1.81 1.94
CA PRO A 102 -5.76 0.93 3.07
C PRO A 102 -5.01 1.33 4.33
N VAL A 103 -3.72 1.68 4.22
CA VAL A 103 -2.92 2.10 5.37
C VAL A 103 -3.44 3.41 5.96
N ALA A 104 -3.85 4.36 5.12
CA ALA A 104 -4.41 5.63 5.56
C ALA A 104 -5.68 5.42 6.39
N VAL A 105 -6.55 4.48 6.02
CA VAL A 105 -7.79 4.17 6.73
C VAL A 105 -7.68 3.07 7.79
N GLY A 106 -6.49 2.51 8.01
CA GLY A 106 -6.22 1.47 9.01
C GLY A 106 -6.69 0.06 8.63
N GLN A 107 -6.92 -0.20 7.34
CA GLN A 107 -7.45 -1.47 6.83
C GLN A 107 -6.36 -2.37 6.28
N PHE A 108 -5.45 -2.76 7.16
CA PHE A 108 -4.36 -3.67 6.84
C PHE A 108 -4.05 -4.59 8.02
N ARG A 109 -3.26 -5.63 7.80
CA ARG A 109 -2.64 -6.45 8.86
C ARG A 109 -1.19 -6.67 8.48
N LEU A 110 -0.29 -6.42 9.42
CA LEU A 110 1.13 -6.72 9.28
C LEU A 110 1.49 -7.88 10.22
N TRP A 111 2.15 -8.89 9.68
CA TRP A 111 2.74 -9.98 10.47
C TRP A 111 4.24 -9.80 10.53
N LEU A 112 4.78 -9.81 11.75
CA LEU A 112 6.21 -9.70 12.02
C LEU A 112 6.68 -10.97 12.73
N GLU A 113 7.79 -11.52 12.26
CA GLU A 113 8.59 -12.47 13.04
C GLU A 113 9.77 -11.72 13.64
N LYS A 114 9.73 -11.54 14.98
CA LYS A 114 10.61 -10.64 15.71
C LYS A 114 10.48 -9.20 15.17
N THR A 115 11.33 -8.82 14.23
CA THR A 115 11.35 -7.49 13.59
C THR A 115 11.24 -7.59 12.07
N LEU A 116 11.20 -8.79 11.51
CA LEU A 116 11.15 -9.00 10.06
C LEU A 116 9.69 -9.13 9.63
N PRO A 117 9.22 -8.33 8.65
CA PRO A 117 7.90 -8.54 8.10
C PRO A 117 7.85 -9.84 7.30
N VAL A 118 6.85 -10.67 7.58
CA VAL A 118 6.65 -11.98 6.92
C VAL A 118 5.34 -12.05 6.15
N GLY A 119 4.39 -11.17 6.46
CA GLY A 119 3.14 -11.07 5.74
C GLY A 119 2.52 -9.68 5.82
N PHE A 120 1.74 -9.33 4.81
CA PHE A 120 0.94 -8.11 4.77
C PHE A 120 -0.39 -8.37 4.07
N ALA A 121 -1.49 -7.91 4.65
CA ALA A 121 -2.80 -7.99 4.05
C ALA A 121 -3.51 -6.65 4.06
N THR A 122 -4.35 -6.41 3.07
CA THR A 122 -5.21 -5.22 2.98
C THR A 122 -6.64 -5.64 2.71
N TRP A 123 -7.61 -4.88 3.23
CA TRP A 123 -9.03 -5.12 2.95
C TRP A 123 -9.78 -3.82 2.71
N ALA A 124 -10.94 -3.95 2.10
CA ALA A 124 -11.89 -2.87 1.89
C ALA A 124 -13.26 -3.23 2.46
N PHE A 125 -14.00 -2.21 2.92
CA PHE A 125 -15.43 -2.32 3.20
C PHE A 125 -16.19 -1.62 2.09
N LEU A 126 -16.79 -2.39 1.20
CA LEU A 126 -17.41 -1.92 -0.03
C LEU A 126 -18.92 -1.79 0.13
N ASN A 127 -19.50 -0.82 -0.58
CA ASN A 127 -20.92 -0.84 -0.91
C ASN A 127 -21.18 -1.76 -2.13
N GLU A 128 -22.45 -1.88 -2.52
CA GLU A 128 -22.88 -2.77 -3.61
C GLU A 128 -22.29 -2.34 -4.96
N ASP A 129 -22.25 -1.04 -5.25
CA ASP A 129 -21.75 -0.50 -6.51
C ASP A 129 -20.23 -0.70 -6.67
N ALA A 130 -19.47 -0.53 -5.58
CA ALA A 130 -18.03 -0.79 -5.56
C ALA A 130 -17.72 -2.28 -5.68
N GLU A 131 -18.45 -3.14 -4.96
CA GLU A 131 -18.34 -4.59 -5.08
C GLU A 131 -18.60 -5.06 -6.52
N LYS A 132 -19.69 -4.59 -7.13
CA LYS A 132 -20.08 -4.96 -8.49
C LYS A 132 -18.98 -4.61 -9.51
N ARG A 133 -18.36 -3.44 -9.39
CA ARG A 133 -17.23 -3.03 -10.26
C ARG A 133 -16.03 -3.96 -10.15
N ILE A 134 -15.70 -4.46 -8.96
CA ILE A 134 -14.64 -5.46 -8.79
C ILE A 134 -15.02 -6.77 -9.48
N GLN A 135 -16.24 -7.25 -9.25
CA GLN A 135 -16.72 -8.53 -9.77
C GLN A 135 -16.81 -8.56 -11.30
N GLU A 136 -17.32 -7.49 -11.91
CA GLU A 136 -17.50 -7.40 -13.36
C GLU A 136 -16.23 -7.00 -14.10
N GLY A 137 -15.45 -6.07 -13.54
CA GLY A 137 -14.26 -5.54 -14.19
C GLY A 137 -13.00 -6.34 -13.92
N GLY A 138 -12.97 -7.20 -12.89
CA GLY A 138 -11.73 -7.80 -12.39
C GLY A 138 -10.71 -6.76 -11.90
N ILE A 139 -11.16 -5.52 -11.65
CA ILE A 139 -10.29 -4.39 -11.33
C ILE A 139 -9.97 -4.44 -9.83
N ARG A 140 -8.68 -4.57 -9.50
CA ARG A 140 -8.19 -4.48 -8.12
C ARG A 140 -7.95 -3.04 -7.64
N ARG A 141 -7.95 -2.08 -8.56
CA ARG A 141 -7.72 -0.66 -8.27
C ARG A 141 -9.01 0.03 -7.86
N LEU A 142 -9.21 0.17 -6.56
CA LEU A 142 -10.31 0.92 -5.97
C LEU A 142 -10.06 2.44 -5.99
N ALA A 143 -11.12 3.24 -6.10
CA ALA A 143 -11.01 4.66 -5.80
C ALA A 143 -10.77 4.84 -4.28
N PRO A 144 -10.06 5.88 -3.83
CA PRO A 144 -9.77 6.07 -2.41
C PRO A 144 -11.01 6.03 -1.49
N ASN A 145 -12.14 6.60 -1.93
CA ASN A 145 -13.38 6.61 -1.16
C ASN A 145 -14.09 5.24 -1.12
N ASP A 146 -13.78 4.33 -2.06
CA ASP A 146 -14.42 3.01 -2.09
C ASP A 146 -13.95 2.12 -0.94
N TRP A 147 -12.73 2.32 -0.44
CA TRP A 147 -12.12 1.50 0.63
C TRP A 147 -12.98 1.44 1.90
N LYS A 148 -13.81 2.46 2.16
CA LYS A 148 -14.71 2.60 3.31
C LYS A 148 -16.15 2.93 2.90
N SER A 149 -16.58 2.44 1.74
CA SER A 149 -17.88 2.83 1.17
C SER A 149 -19.09 2.08 1.74
N GLY A 150 -18.90 0.95 2.42
CA GLY A 150 -20.00 0.13 2.93
C GLY A 150 -19.58 -0.87 4.01
N ASP A 151 -20.16 -2.07 3.98
CA ASP A 151 -19.99 -3.13 4.98
C ASP A 151 -19.57 -4.48 4.39
N ARG A 152 -19.48 -4.60 3.06
CA ARG A 152 -19.06 -5.84 2.38
C ARG A 152 -17.55 -5.98 2.41
N ILE A 153 -17.05 -7.04 3.05
CA ILE A 153 -15.62 -7.21 3.32
C ILE A 153 -14.93 -7.86 2.12
N TRP A 154 -13.94 -7.17 1.58
CA TRP A 154 -13.08 -7.66 0.49
C TRP A 154 -11.63 -7.70 0.92
N LEU A 155 -11.01 -8.88 0.89
CA LEU A 155 -9.56 -9.04 1.00
C LEU A 155 -8.94 -8.70 -0.36
N MET A 156 -8.24 -7.56 -0.41
CA MET A 156 -7.70 -6.99 -1.66
C MET A 156 -6.34 -7.61 -1.97
N ASP A 157 -5.43 -7.60 -1.00
CA ASP A 157 -4.09 -8.17 -1.12
C ASP A 157 -3.75 -9.04 0.09
N LEU A 158 -3.03 -10.14 -0.17
CA LEU A 158 -2.38 -10.96 0.84
C LEU A 158 -1.00 -11.37 0.32
N ILE A 159 0.02 -10.71 0.86
CA ILE A 159 1.42 -10.84 0.47
C ILE A 159 2.13 -11.66 1.53
N THR A 160 2.56 -12.86 1.19
CA THR A 160 3.21 -13.83 2.09
C THR A 160 4.39 -14.51 1.36
N PRO A 161 5.47 -13.75 1.03
CA PRO A 161 6.52 -14.18 0.11
C PRO A 161 7.35 -15.36 0.63
N PHE A 162 7.28 -15.65 1.94
CA PHE A 162 8.02 -16.72 2.60
C PHE A 162 7.12 -17.91 3.00
N GLY A 163 5.88 -17.95 2.50
CA GLY A 163 4.85 -18.88 2.97
C GLY A 163 3.99 -18.30 4.09
N GLY A 164 3.15 -19.13 4.72
CA GLY A 164 2.26 -18.69 5.80
C GLY A 164 0.88 -18.18 5.34
N ARG A 165 0.51 -18.44 4.08
CA ARG A 165 -0.76 -17.95 3.50
C ARG A 165 -1.97 -18.52 4.25
N ASP A 166 -1.99 -19.81 4.52
CA ASP A 166 -3.15 -20.48 5.12
C ASP A 166 -3.34 -20.05 6.58
N GLU A 167 -2.24 -19.87 7.31
CA GLU A 167 -2.23 -19.33 8.66
C GLU A 167 -2.75 -17.89 8.68
N ALA A 168 -2.28 -17.04 7.75
CA ALA A 168 -2.74 -15.66 7.62
C ALA A 168 -4.23 -15.58 7.29
N VAL A 169 -4.72 -16.40 6.34
CA VAL A 169 -6.15 -16.48 6.00
C VAL A 169 -6.96 -16.96 7.21
N LYS A 170 -6.50 -17.99 7.92
CA LYS A 170 -7.15 -18.48 9.14
C LYS A 170 -7.24 -17.37 10.20
N GLU A 171 -6.17 -16.61 10.41
CA GLU A 171 -6.16 -15.50 11.36
C GLU A 171 -7.14 -14.40 10.94
N ILE A 172 -7.13 -13.98 9.67
CA ILE A 172 -8.08 -12.99 9.14
C ILE A 172 -9.52 -13.44 9.44
N LYS A 173 -9.86 -14.71 9.17
CA LYS A 173 -11.21 -15.24 9.40
C LYS A 173 -11.61 -15.36 10.86
N THR A 174 -10.66 -15.65 11.74
CA THR A 174 -10.96 -16.02 13.14
C THR A 174 -10.72 -14.89 14.14
N GLN A 175 -9.83 -13.95 13.82
CA GLN A 175 -9.43 -12.88 14.72
C GLN A 175 -9.81 -11.50 14.19
N VAL A 176 -9.65 -11.25 12.88
CA VAL A 176 -9.97 -9.94 12.30
C VAL A 176 -11.46 -9.82 11.99
N PHE A 177 -12.05 -10.86 11.39
CA PHE A 177 -13.45 -10.88 10.95
C PHE A 177 -14.21 -12.15 11.38
N PRO A 178 -14.27 -12.44 12.70
CA PRO A 178 -14.95 -13.63 13.20
C PRO A 178 -16.41 -13.69 12.75
N GLY A 179 -16.77 -14.78 12.06
CA GLY A 179 -18.14 -15.04 11.62
C GLY A 179 -18.66 -14.14 10.49
N LYS A 180 -17.77 -13.41 9.79
CA LYS A 180 -18.15 -12.59 8.62
C LYS A 180 -17.74 -13.26 7.32
N THR A 181 -18.51 -13.05 6.26
CA THR A 181 -18.13 -13.42 4.90
C THR A 181 -17.08 -12.45 4.39
N ILE A 182 -15.99 -12.99 3.86
CA ILE A 182 -14.91 -12.23 3.23
C ILE A 182 -14.79 -12.71 1.79
N LYS A 183 -14.84 -11.78 0.84
CA LYS A 183 -14.62 -12.06 -0.59
C LYS A 183 -13.22 -11.68 -1.01
N THR A 184 -12.72 -12.30 -2.06
CA THR A 184 -11.45 -11.93 -2.70
C THR A 184 -11.45 -12.32 -4.18
N LEU A 185 -10.61 -11.65 -4.99
CA LEU A 185 -10.33 -12.09 -6.35
C LEU A 185 -9.16 -13.07 -6.37
N GLN A 186 -9.35 -14.22 -7.01
CA GLN A 186 -8.30 -15.22 -7.25
C GLN A 186 -8.19 -15.51 -8.75
N PRO A 187 -7.00 -15.91 -9.26
CA PRO A 187 -6.89 -16.47 -10.60
C PRO A 187 -7.90 -17.60 -10.81
N ALA A 188 -8.59 -17.59 -11.93
CA ALA A 188 -9.49 -18.67 -12.29
C ALA A 188 -8.72 -20.01 -12.38
N PRO A 189 -9.29 -21.15 -11.96
CA PRO A 189 -8.61 -22.46 -12.01
C PRO A 189 -8.17 -22.88 -13.43
N ASP A 190 -8.86 -22.38 -14.45
CA ASP A 190 -8.56 -22.59 -15.87
C ASP A 190 -7.50 -21.60 -16.41
N GLY A 191 -7.02 -20.68 -15.58
CA GLY A 191 -6.04 -19.65 -15.92
C GLY A 191 -6.63 -18.42 -16.62
N ASN A 192 -7.93 -18.38 -16.90
CA ASN A 192 -8.56 -17.31 -17.66
C ASN A 192 -9.21 -16.27 -16.75
N GLY A 193 -8.44 -15.23 -16.41
CA GLY A 193 -8.96 -14.09 -15.67
C GLY A 193 -9.06 -14.33 -14.16
N LEU A 194 -10.01 -13.65 -13.52
CA LEU A 194 -10.19 -13.65 -12.07
C LEU A 194 -11.60 -14.12 -11.71
N ILE A 195 -11.71 -14.87 -10.62
CA ILE A 195 -12.98 -15.28 -10.03
C ILE A 195 -13.13 -14.70 -8.62
N THR A 196 -14.37 -14.47 -8.22
CA THR A 196 -14.68 -14.15 -6.82
C THR A 196 -14.72 -15.44 -6.01
N VAL A 197 -14.00 -15.44 -4.89
CA VAL A 197 -13.96 -16.54 -3.93
C VAL A 197 -14.35 -16.02 -2.55
N GLU A 198 -15.20 -16.75 -1.85
CA GLU A 198 -15.48 -16.54 -0.43
C GLU A 198 -14.51 -17.37 0.41
N LEU A 199 -13.84 -16.74 1.37
CA LEU A 199 -12.76 -17.35 2.17
C LEU A 199 -13.25 -18.27 3.28
#